data_AF-A0A7S6M9J8-F1
#
_entry.id   AF-A0A7S6M9J8-F1
#
_cell.length_a   1.000
_cell.length_b   1.000
_cell.length_c   1.000
_cell.angle_alpha   90.00
_cell.angle_beta   90.00
_cell.angle_gamma   90.00
#
_symmetry.space_group_name_H-M   'P 1'
#
loop_
_entity.id
_entity.type
_entity.pdbx_description
1 polymer ?
#
loop_
_entity_poly.entity_id
_entity_poly.type
_entity_poly.pdbx_seq_one_letter_code
_entity_poly.pdbx_strand_id
1 'polypeptide(L)'
;MHPQFREFHSAQVASAELPIAPGTMPAAATTVLRRAFSFVWLERPRRVLLALTTVWVLHLFDLCFTMRESQELHFVELNPIAAKLLAGPEHWIISYKFALVTLGSAILLLLRRHSITELASWFLAAVSVYVAARWYVYFQCLIDDRYSPFVAIGGP
;
A
#
# COMPACT_ATOMS: atom_id res chain seq x y z
N MET A 1 29.69 -25.45 73.81
CA MET A 1 30.42 -25.08 72.57
C MET A 1 29.99 -26.02 71.45
N HIS A 2 29.96 -25.50 70.23
CA HIS A 2 29.66 -26.11 68.91
C HIS A 2 30.12 -27.58 68.65
N PRO A 3 29.66 -28.27 67.56
CA PRO A 3 28.36 -28.11 66.83
C PRO A 3 27.81 -29.35 66.04
N GLN A 4 26.63 -29.19 65.39
CA GLN A 4 26.16 -29.85 64.12
C GLN A 4 26.06 -31.41 64.10
N PHE A 5 25.40 -32.14 63.19
CA PHE A 5 24.45 -31.93 62.06
C PHE A 5 23.73 -33.27 61.76
N ARG A 6 22.66 -33.28 60.93
CA ARG A 6 22.02 -34.48 60.30
C ARG A 6 21.43 -35.50 61.29
N GLU A 7 20.36 -36.27 61.03
CA GLU A 7 19.39 -36.40 59.93
C GLU A 7 18.04 -36.73 60.61
N PHE A 8 16.85 -36.70 59.99
CA PHE A 8 16.43 -36.79 58.59
C PHE A 8 15.34 -35.75 58.28
N HIS A 9 14.85 -35.70 57.03
CA HIS A 9 13.54 -35.14 56.70
C HIS A 9 12.83 -36.03 55.68
N SER A 10 12.25 -37.13 56.17
CA SER A 10 11.53 -38.12 55.36
C SER A 10 10.09 -37.66 55.09
N ALA A 11 9.88 -36.86 54.05
CA ALA A 11 8.53 -36.50 53.57
C ALA A 11 8.50 -36.19 52.07
N GLN A 12 8.70 -37.23 51.27
CA GLN A 12 7.87 -37.58 50.10
C GLN A 12 6.86 -36.51 49.64
N VAL A 13 7.25 -35.69 48.65
CA VAL A 13 6.32 -34.97 47.77
C VAL A 13 6.62 -35.37 46.34
N ALA A 14 6.01 -36.47 45.89
CA ALA A 14 5.92 -36.81 44.49
C ALA A 14 4.80 -35.97 43.87
N SER A 15 5.16 -34.86 43.24
CA SER A 15 4.25 -34.07 42.39
C SER A 15 4.82 -34.03 40.99
N ALA A 16 4.00 -34.41 40.00
CA ALA A 16 4.47 -34.65 38.64
C ALA A 16 4.78 -33.33 37.91
N GLU A 17 6.06 -33.09 37.64
CA GLU A 17 6.45 -32.10 36.63
C GLU A 17 6.25 -32.69 35.23
N LEU A 18 5.16 -32.28 34.58
CA LEU A 18 5.01 -32.42 33.13
C LEU A 18 6.04 -31.53 32.44
N PRO A 19 6.90 -32.05 31.54
CA PRO A 19 7.79 -31.21 30.77
C PRO A 19 6.98 -30.43 29.74
N ILE A 20 6.62 -29.18 30.08
CA ILE A 20 6.16 -28.20 29.09
C ILE A 20 7.36 -27.86 28.22
N ALA A 21 7.55 -28.62 27.15
CA ALA A 21 8.56 -28.35 26.15
C ALA A 21 8.36 -26.91 25.63
N PRO A 22 9.40 -26.05 25.65
CA PRO A 22 9.27 -24.68 25.18
C PRO A 22 8.84 -24.71 23.72
N GLY A 23 7.70 -24.09 23.44
CA GLY A 23 6.92 -24.33 22.23
C GLY A 23 7.76 -24.21 20.95
N THR A 24 7.93 -25.34 20.26
CA THR A 24 8.40 -25.39 18.88
C THR A 24 7.41 -24.62 18.01
N MET A 25 7.64 -23.33 17.82
CA MET A 25 6.91 -22.57 16.80
C MET A 25 7.11 -23.28 15.45
N PRO A 26 6.03 -23.61 14.72
CA PRO A 26 6.16 -24.29 13.45
C PRO A 26 6.99 -23.42 12.49
N ALA A 27 8.01 -24.01 11.85
CA ALA A 27 8.95 -23.29 10.98
C ALA A 27 8.28 -22.51 9.82
N ALA A 28 7.03 -22.86 9.50
CA ALA A 28 6.16 -22.11 8.60
C ALA A 28 5.92 -20.66 9.07
N ALA A 29 5.62 -20.45 10.36
CA ALA A 29 5.33 -19.12 10.92
C ALA A 29 6.55 -18.19 10.87
N THR A 30 7.73 -18.71 11.20
CA THR A 30 9.01 -17.99 11.08
C THR A 30 9.33 -17.61 9.63
N THR A 31 8.95 -18.45 8.67
CA THR A 31 9.18 -18.19 7.24
C THR A 31 8.27 -17.08 6.70
N VAL A 32 6.99 -17.07 7.07
CA VAL A 32 6.04 -16.02 6.67
C VAL A 32 6.44 -14.66 7.25
N LEU A 33 6.76 -14.61 8.55
CA LEU A 33 7.23 -13.38 9.21
C LEU A 33 8.54 -12.88 8.60
N ARG A 34 9.53 -13.75 8.37
CA ARG A 34 10.81 -13.35 7.75
C ARG A 34 10.60 -12.76 6.34
N ARG A 35 9.65 -13.28 5.57
CA ARG A 35 9.31 -12.74 4.24
C ARG A 35 8.65 -11.36 4.32
N ALA A 36 7.77 -11.14 5.30
CA ALA A 36 7.18 -9.81 5.57
C ALA A 36 8.24 -8.79 6.02
N PHE A 37 9.13 -9.16 6.96
CA PHE A 37 10.20 -8.28 7.43
C PHE A 37 11.31 -8.02 6.39
N SER A 38 11.47 -8.88 5.38
CA SER A 38 12.42 -8.67 4.28
C SER A 38 12.09 -7.41 3.45
N PHE A 39 10.84 -6.95 3.42
CA PHE A 39 10.46 -5.70 2.75
C PHE A 39 11.01 -4.45 3.44
N VAL A 40 11.33 -4.52 4.73
CA VAL A 40 11.88 -3.39 5.51
C VAL A 40 13.36 -3.13 5.17
N TRP A 41 14.07 -4.14 4.66
CA TRP A 41 15.51 -4.11 4.37
C TRP A 41 15.85 -4.05 2.87
N LEU A 42 14.90 -3.67 2.02
CA LEU A 42 15.18 -3.33 0.63
C LEU A 42 16.06 -2.08 0.55
N GLU A 43 17.19 -2.15 -0.15
CA GLU A 43 18.03 -0.96 -0.40
C GLU A 43 17.20 0.20 -0.96
N ARG A 44 17.51 1.45 -0.55
CA ARG A 44 16.74 2.65 -0.91
C ARG A 44 16.33 2.74 -2.40
N PRO A 45 17.20 2.42 -3.40
CA PRO A 45 16.80 2.43 -4.80
C PRO A 45 15.66 1.45 -5.13
N ARG A 46 15.61 0.28 -4.47
CA ARG A 46 14.56 -0.73 -4.67
C ARG A 46 13.22 -0.26 -4.10
N ARG A 47 13.22 0.47 -2.97
CA ARG A 47 12.00 1.04 -2.38
C ARG A 47 11.38 2.11 -3.29
N VAL A 48 12.21 2.99 -3.86
CA VAL A 48 11.80 3.98 -4.87
C VAL A 48 11.26 3.28 -6.12
N LEU A 49 11.94 2.25 -6.64
CA LEU A 49 11.46 1.49 -7.80
C LEU A 49 10.11 0.81 -7.54
N LEU A 50 9.91 0.18 -6.38
CA LEU A 50 8.65 -0.46 -6.02
C LEU A 50 7.51 0.58 -5.95
N ALA A 51 7.73 1.71 -5.27
CA ALA A 51 6.75 2.80 -5.20
C ALA A 51 6.41 3.33 -6.61
N LEU A 52 7.40 3.53 -7.48
CA LEU A 52 7.18 3.92 -8.87
C LEU A 52 6.39 2.86 -9.66
N THR A 53 6.70 1.57 -9.53
CA THR A 53 5.92 0.50 -10.18
C THR A 53 4.46 0.52 -9.72
N THR A 54 4.20 0.72 -8.42
CA THR A 54 2.84 0.90 -7.89
C THR A 54 2.15 2.12 -8.50
N VAL A 55 2.82 3.27 -8.56
CA VAL A 55 2.31 4.49 -9.22
C VAL A 55 1.95 4.21 -10.69
N TRP A 56 2.84 3.57 -11.46
CA TRP A 56 2.57 3.23 -12.87
C TRP A 56 1.33 2.34 -13.05
N VAL A 57 1.19 1.29 -12.22
CA VAL A 57 0.02 0.40 -12.27
C VAL A 57 -1.26 1.19 -11.94
N LEU A 58 -1.25 2.02 -10.90
CA LEU A 58 -2.41 2.81 -10.50
C LEU A 58 -2.77 3.90 -11.53
N HIS A 59 -1.78 4.54 -12.16
CA HIS A 59 -2.01 5.50 -13.24
C HIS A 59 -2.57 4.84 -14.51
N LEU A 60 -2.23 3.57 -14.78
CA LEU A 60 -2.85 2.82 -15.88
C LEU A 60 -4.32 2.52 -15.59
N PHE A 61 -4.65 2.08 -14.37
CA PHE A 61 -6.05 1.90 -13.95
C PHE A 61 -6.84 3.22 -13.99
N ASP A 62 -6.28 4.31 -13.47
CA ASP A 62 -6.87 5.66 -13.53
C ASP A 62 -7.15 6.09 -14.98
N LEU A 63 -6.20 5.87 -15.90
CA LEU A 63 -6.42 6.16 -17.32
C LEU A 63 -7.54 5.30 -17.91
N CYS A 64 -7.58 3.99 -17.63
CA CYS A 64 -8.66 3.11 -18.11
C CYS A 64 -10.03 3.54 -17.59
N PHE A 65 -10.14 3.97 -16.33
CA PHE A 65 -11.39 4.46 -15.75
C PHE A 65 -11.78 5.84 -16.31
N THR A 66 -10.85 6.80 -16.43
CA THR A 66 -11.13 8.09 -17.11
C THR A 66 -11.60 7.86 -18.55
N MET A 67 -10.95 6.98 -19.31
CA MET A 67 -11.35 6.69 -20.69
C MET A 67 -12.77 6.11 -20.76
N ARG A 68 -13.08 5.14 -19.88
CA ARG A 68 -14.40 4.53 -19.82
C ARG A 68 -15.49 5.55 -19.46
N GLU A 69 -15.26 6.34 -18.42
CA GLU A 69 -16.26 7.27 -17.89
C GLU A 69 -16.38 8.56 -18.72
N SER A 70 -15.36 8.90 -19.52
CA SER A 70 -15.40 10.09 -20.40
C SER A 70 -16.48 10.06 -21.48
N GLN A 71 -17.05 8.90 -21.76
CA GLN A 71 -18.18 8.72 -22.68
C GLN A 71 -19.54 8.97 -22.00
N GLU A 72 -19.58 9.05 -20.67
CA GLU A 72 -20.81 9.17 -19.87
C GLU A 72 -21.15 10.63 -19.55
N LEU A 73 -22.43 10.99 -19.67
CA LEU A 73 -22.93 12.38 -19.58
C LEU A 73 -22.73 13.05 -18.20
N HIS A 74 -22.41 12.27 -17.16
CA HIS A 74 -22.27 12.75 -15.79
C HIS A 74 -20.81 12.86 -15.32
N PHE A 75 -19.84 12.58 -16.18
CA PHE A 75 -18.42 12.66 -15.81
C PHE A 75 -17.90 14.10 -15.83
N VAL A 76 -17.61 14.64 -14.65
CA VAL A 76 -16.95 15.95 -14.48
C VAL A 76 -15.50 15.74 -14.06
N GLU A 77 -14.59 15.80 -15.04
CA GLU A 77 -13.15 15.74 -14.82
C GLU A 77 -12.66 16.98 -14.04
N LEU A 78 -12.19 16.77 -12.81
CA LEU A 78 -11.77 17.84 -11.90
C LEU A 78 -10.46 18.52 -12.34
N ASN A 79 -9.65 17.87 -13.17
CA ASN A 79 -8.47 18.50 -13.76
C ASN A 79 -8.87 19.32 -15.01
N PRO A 80 -8.83 20.66 -14.99
CA PRO A 80 -9.30 21.50 -16.09
C PRO A 80 -8.44 21.39 -17.36
N ILE A 81 -7.22 20.86 -17.27
CA ILE A 81 -6.39 20.53 -18.44
C ILE A 81 -6.88 19.22 -19.04
N ALA A 82 -7.09 18.18 -18.22
CA ALA A 82 -7.62 16.91 -18.67
C ALA A 82 -9.01 17.05 -19.29
N ALA A 83 -9.91 17.83 -18.69
CA ALA A 83 -11.23 18.14 -19.23
C ALA A 83 -11.17 18.76 -20.65
N LYS A 84 -10.22 19.68 -20.89
CA LYS A 84 -9.99 20.25 -22.24
C LYS A 84 -9.41 19.25 -23.24
N LEU A 85 -8.60 18.30 -22.78
CA LEU A 85 -8.04 17.24 -23.64
C LEU A 85 -9.07 16.15 -23.97
N LEU A 86 -10.00 15.86 -23.05
CA LEU A 86 -11.13 14.95 -23.25
C LEU A 86 -12.16 15.48 -24.27
N ALA A 87 -12.27 16.80 -24.44
CA ALA A 87 -13.05 17.40 -25.51
C ALA A 87 -12.43 17.23 -26.91
N GLY A 88 -11.21 16.67 -27.00
CA GLY A 88 -10.51 16.36 -28.23
C GLY A 88 -10.37 14.85 -28.47
N PRO A 89 -9.53 14.44 -29.43
CA PRO A 89 -9.23 13.02 -29.68
C PRO A 89 -8.67 12.28 -28.44
N GLU A 90 -9.15 11.06 -28.20
CA GLU A 90 -8.76 10.21 -27.06
C GLU A 90 -7.24 10.08 -26.84
N HIS A 91 -6.46 10.04 -27.93
CA HIS A 91 -5.00 9.92 -27.84
C HIS A 91 -4.34 11.13 -27.16
N TRP A 92 -5.01 12.28 -27.04
CA TRP A 92 -4.50 13.47 -26.34
C TRP A 92 -4.45 13.26 -24.82
N ILE A 93 -5.54 12.78 -24.21
CA ILE A 93 -5.57 12.51 -22.76
C ILE A 93 -4.63 11.35 -22.39
N ILE A 94 -4.55 10.32 -23.24
CA ILE A 94 -3.61 9.21 -23.09
C ILE A 94 -2.17 9.76 -23.09
N SER A 95 -1.79 10.51 -24.13
CA SER A 95 -0.44 11.07 -24.26
C SER A 95 -0.08 12.01 -23.10
N TYR A 96 -1.03 12.81 -22.63
CA TYR A 96 -0.83 13.71 -21.49
C TYR A 96 -0.61 12.95 -20.17
N LYS A 97 -1.46 11.97 -19.83
CA LYS A 97 -1.27 11.16 -18.61
C LYS A 97 0.03 10.36 -18.66
N PHE A 98 0.38 9.77 -19.83
CA PHE A 98 1.66 9.08 -20.03
C PHE A 98 2.86 10.02 -19.92
N ALA A 99 2.80 11.23 -20.49
CA ALA A 99 3.87 12.21 -20.38
C ALA A 99 4.11 12.64 -18.92
N LEU A 100 3.05 12.89 -18.15
CA LEU A 100 3.16 13.25 -16.73
C LEU A 100 3.79 12.13 -15.89
N VAL A 101 3.30 10.90 -15.99
CA VAL A 101 3.85 9.78 -15.19
C VAL A 101 5.29 9.45 -15.61
N THR A 102 5.61 9.55 -16.89
CA THR A 102 6.97 9.33 -17.41
C THR A 102 7.94 10.42 -16.93
N LEU A 103 7.56 11.70 -17.05
CA LEU A 103 8.39 12.82 -16.61
C LEU A 103 8.60 12.82 -15.10
N GLY A 104 7.54 12.60 -14.31
CA GLY A 104 7.63 12.46 -12.85
C GLY A 104 8.51 11.29 -12.44
N SER A 105 8.36 10.14 -13.10
CA SER A 105 9.23 8.97 -12.88
C SER A 105 10.68 9.25 -13.22
N ALA A 106 10.96 9.92 -14.35
CA ALA A 106 12.32 10.28 -14.74
C ALA A 106 12.99 11.20 -13.71
N ILE A 107 12.27 12.22 -13.22
CA ILE A 107 12.75 13.13 -12.17
C ILE A 107 13.08 12.35 -10.88
N LEU A 108 12.18 11.48 -10.42
CA LEU A 108 12.41 10.65 -9.23
C LEU A 108 13.55 9.63 -9.42
N LEU A 109 13.70 9.05 -10.61
CA LEU A 109 14.79 8.13 -10.94
C LEU A 109 16.16 8.82 -11.02
N LEU A 110 16.23 10.06 -11.50
CA LEU A 110 17.44 10.88 -11.50
C LEU A 110 17.84 11.26 -10.07
N LEU A 111 16.86 11.67 -9.24
CA LEU A 111 17.08 12.10 -7.85
C LEU A 111 17.18 10.95 -6.84
N ARG A 112 17.08 9.68 -7.25
CA ARG A 112 16.98 8.47 -6.39
C ARG A 112 18.04 8.28 -5.29
N ARG A 113 19.10 9.09 -5.27
CA ARG A 113 20.13 9.11 -4.22
C ARG A 113 19.75 9.97 -3.01
N HIS A 114 18.75 10.85 -3.12
CA HIS A 114 18.30 11.74 -2.04
C HIS A 114 17.18 11.11 -1.20
N SER A 115 17.27 11.21 0.12
CA SER A 115 16.22 10.71 1.04
C SER A 115 14.85 11.36 0.81
N ILE A 116 14.83 12.61 0.34
CA ILE A 116 13.60 13.35 0.01
C ILE A 116 12.83 12.65 -1.13
N THR A 117 13.55 12.06 -2.10
CA THR A 117 12.95 11.34 -3.23
C THR A 117 12.24 10.07 -2.80
N GLU A 118 12.73 9.39 -1.75
CA GLU A 118 12.05 8.24 -1.17
C GLU A 118 10.72 8.67 -0.54
N LEU A 119 10.71 9.73 0.29
CA LEU A 119 9.49 10.29 0.87
C LEU A 119 8.50 10.77 -0.20
N ALA A 120 8.98 11.48 -1.23
CA ALA A 120 8.15 11.94 -2.35
C ALA A 120 7.54 10.77 -3.15
N SER A 121 8.29 9.68 -3.35
CA SER A 121 7.79 8.48 -4.05
C SER A 121 6.70 7.77 -3.24
N TRP A 122 6.88 7.65 -1.92
CA TRP A 122 5.86 7.10 -1.02
C TRP A 122 4.61 7.99 -0.93
N PHE A 123 4.79 9.32 -0.86
CA PHE A 123 3.68 10.27 -0.89
C PHE A 123 2.90 10.18 -2.21
N LEU A 124 3.58 10.16 -3.35
CA LEU A 124 2.95 9.99 -4.67
C LEU A 124 2.17 8.67 -4.75
N ALA A 125 2.76 7.56 -4.29
CA ALA A 125 2.07 6.27 -4.24
C ALA A 125 0.82 6.31 -3.33
N ALA A 126 0.88 6.97 -2.17
CA ALA A 126 -0.26 7.13 -1.27
C ALA A 126 -1.39 7.95 -1.91
N VAL A 127 -1.06 9.03 -2.63
CA VAL A 127 -2.04 9.83 -3.40
C VAL A 127 -2.65 9.00 -4.53
N SER A 128 -1.86 8.24 -5.30
CA SER A 128 -2.39 7.33 -6.33
C SER A 128 -3.31 6.26 -5.75
N VAL A 129 -3.00 5.70 -4.57
CA VAL A 129 -3.87 4.74 -3.87
C VAL A 129 -5.19 5.40 -3.43
N TYR A 130 -5.14 6.64 -2.93
CA TYR A 130 -6.34 7.39 -2.57
C TYR A 130 -7.25 7.66 -3.78
N VAL A 131 -6.67 8.02 -4.94
CA VAL A 131 -7.43 8.21 -6.19
C VAL A 131 -8.06 6.88 -6.66
N ALA A 132 -7.30 5.78 -6.61
CA ALA A 132 -7.85 4.45 -6.94
C ALA A 132 -8.95 4.00 -5.97
N ALA A 133 -8.85 4.33 -4.68
CA ALA A 133 -9.92 4.08 -3.70
C ALA A 133 -11.16 4.93 -3.99
N ARG A 134 -11.01 6.18 -4.45
CA ARG A 134 -12.14 7.00 -4.93
C ARG A 134 -12.81 6.39 -6.16
N TRP A 135 -12.06 5.88 -7.13
CA TRP A 135 -12.62 5.13 -8.27
C TRP A 135 -13.38 3.87 -7.82
N TYR A 136 -12.84 3.12 -6.87
CA TYR A 136 -13.53 1.96 -6.32
C TYR A 136 -14.87 2.33 -5.65
N VAL A 137 -14.89 3.37 -4.81
CA VAL A 137 -16.14 3.84 -4.18
C VAL A 137 -17.12 4.37 -5.23
N TYR A 138 -16.64 5.05 -6.28
CA TYR A 138 -17.47 5.52 -7.38
C TYR A 138 -18.17 4.36 -8.11
N PHE A 139 -17.44 3.33 -8.53
CA PHE A 139 -18.04 2.17 -9.20
C PHE A 139 -18.96 1.35 -8.27
N GLN A 140 -18.68 1.27 -6.97
CA GLN A 140 -19.61 0.67 -6.01
C GLN A 140 -20.93 1.45 -5.93
N CYS A 141 -20.88 2.80 -5.88
CA CYS A 141 -22.08 3.63 -5.93
C CYS A 141 -22.87 3.46 -7.23
N LEU A 142 -22.17 3.37 -8.37
CA LEU A 142 -22.76 3.19 -9.70
C LEU A 142 -23.43 1.80 -9.88
N ILE A 143 -22.88 0.75 -9.26
CA ILE A 143 -23.45 -0.62 -9.31
C ILE A 143 -24.63 -0.78 -8.35
N ASP A 144 -24.56 -0.18 -7.17
CA ASP A 144 -25.59 -0.31 -6.12
C ASP A 144 -26.76 0.68 -6.25
N ASP A 145 -26.70 1.64 -7.18
CA ASP A 145 -27.61 2.79 -7.27
C ASP A 145 -27.68 3.62 -5.96
N ARG A 146 -26.57 3.62 -5.20
CA ARG A 146 -26.47 4.24 -3.86
C ARG A 146 -25.59 5.48 -3.86
N TYR A 147 -26.18 6.63 -3.51
CA TYR A 147 -25.44 7.86 -3.24
C TYR A 147 -24.52 7.71 -2.02
N SER A 148 -23.24 8.07 -2.15
CA SER A 148 -22.33 8.23 -1.00
C SER A 148 -21.80 9.67 -0.88
N PRO A 149 -21.70 10.21 0.34
CA PRO A 149 -21.20 11.58 0.56
C PRO A 149 -19.72 11.74 0.19
N PHE A 150 -18.96 10.64 0.07
CA PHE A 150 -17.56 10.65 -0.36
C PHE A 150 -17.40 10.88 -1.87
N VAL A 151 -18.44 10.59 -2.67
CA VAL A 151 -18.48 10.93 -4.09
C VAL A 151 -19.02 12.35 -4.27
N ALA A 152 -20.08 12.71 -3.55
CA ALA A 152 -20.77 14.00 -3.61
C ALA A 152 -20.03 15.14 -2.86
N ILE A 153 -18.85 15.53 -3.35
CA ILE A 153 -18.12 16.74 -2.90
C ILE A 153 -18.53 17.98 -3.74
N GLY A 154 -19.51 17.83 -4.63
CA GLY A 154 -20.07 18.90 -5.46
C GLY A 154 -21.56 18.69 -5.74
N GLY A 155 -22.38 18.78 -4.70
CA GLY A 155 -23.79 19.17 -4.85
C GLY A 155 -23.91 20.71 -4.89
N PRO A 156 -25.02 21.27 -5.39
CA PRO A 156 -25.19 22.71 -5.63
C PRO A 156 -25.15 23.57 -4.36
#